data_AF-A0A1H2I1L0-F1
#
_entry.id   AF-A0A1H2I1L0-F1
#
_cell.length_a   1.000
_cell.length_b   1.000
_cell.length_c   1.000
_cell.angle_alpha   90.00
_cell.angle_beta   90.00
_cell.angle_gamma   90.00
#
_symmetry.space_group_name_H-M   'P 1'
#
loop_
_entity.id
_entity.type
_entity.pdbx_description
1 polymer ?
#
loop_
_entity_poly.entity_id
_entity_poly.type
_entity_poly.pdbx_seq_one_letter_code
_entity_poly.pdbx_strand_id
1 'polypeptide(L)'
;MNLKSFADSLPHAIDSDPIVMGELAGYTLAAPRSFWETSKEIRSEVVNGCGPGGLGDFMVPDTVYFVSIKAACMIHDWCFTVFNSEAGFKLSNQIFLDNMQRIVRAETYNKLLMSLRLARVKKYYRAVQDFGRVFYYDAHVDLYSDEHLYSDCFSRVSPR
;
A
#
# COMPACT_ATOMS: atom_id res chain seq x y z
N MET A 1 -13.65 2.90 13.25
CA MET A 1 -13.39 4.32 12.96
C MET A 1 -13.79 4.58 11.52
N ASN A 2 -14.47 5.70 11.21
CA ASN A 2 -14.82 6.03 9.83
C ASN A 2 -13.58 6.63 9.15
N LEU A 3 -13.06 5.97 8.10
CA LEU A 3 -11.82 6.36 7.39
C LEU A 3 -11.89 7.79 6.84
N LYS A 4 -13.07 8.23 6.41
CA LYS A 4 -13.31 9.60 5.91
C LYS A 4 -13.15 10.62 7.03
N SER A 5 -13.77 10.38 8.19
CA SER A 5 -13.61 11.25 9.36
C SER A 5 -12.19 11.29 9.91
N PHE A 6 -11.41 10.23 9.70
CA PHE A 6 -9.99 10.19 10.05
C PHE A 6 -9.15 11.00 9.07
N ALA A 7 -9.35 10.78 7.78
CA ALA A 7 -8.68 11.51 6.71
C ALA A 7 -8.92 13.03 6.83
N ASP A 8 -10.14 13.44 7.13
CA ASP A 8 -10.52 14.84 7.38
C ASP A 8 -9.87 15.45 8.63
N SER A 9 -9.42 14.60 9.58
CA SER A 9 -8.72 15.02 10.80
C SER A 9 -7.21 15.18 10.62
N LEU A 10 -6.67 14.73 9.48
CA LEU A 10 -5.24 14.87 9.18
C LEU A 10 -4.90 16.34 8.88
N PRO A 11 -3.78 16.85 9.41
CA PRO A 11 -3.44 18.27 9.33
C PRO A 11 -3.00 18.75 7.93
N HIS A 12 -2.93 17.87 6.93
CA HIS A 12 -2.41 18.15 5.60
C HIS A 12 -3.45 17.83 4.53
N ALA A 13 -3.48 18.62 3.45
CA ALA A 13 -4.30 18.29 2.29
C ALA A 13 -3.78 16.97 1.69
N ILE A 14 -4.63 15.95 1.80
CA ILE A 14 -4.50 14.55 1.39
C ILE A 14 -3.77 14.39 0.04
N ASP A 15 -4.12 15.21 -0.95
CA ASP A 15 -3.54 15.15 -2.30
C ASP A 15 -2.13 15.78 -2.46
N SER A 16 -1.58 16.36 -1.39
CA SER A 16 -0.34 17.15 -1.41
C SER A 16 0.66 16.78 -0.32
N ASP A 17 0.44 15.67 0.39
CA ASP A 17 1.36 15.21 1.43
C ASP A 17 2.73 14.82 0.81
N PRO A 18 3.81 15.56 1.14
CA PRO A 18 5.10 15.31 0.52
C PRO A 18 5.69 13.98 0.97
N ILE A 19 6.23 13.22 0.02
CA ILE A 19 6.98 12.00 0.31
C ILE A 19 8.34 12.37 0.90
N VAL A 20 8.59 11.93 2.12
CA VAL A 20 9.84 12.18 2.84
C VAL A 20 10.45 10.87 3.34
N MET A 21 11.77 10.88 3.53
CA MET A 21 12.50 9.74 4.10
C MET A 21 12.37 9.75 5.63
N GLY A 22 12.18 8.59 6.23
CA GLY A 22 12.16 8.39 7.67
C GLY A 22 12.64 6.98 8.05
N GLU A 23 12.85 6.76 9.34
CA GLU A 23 13.32 5.48 9.88
C GLU A 23 12.14 4.64 10.39
N LEU A 24 12.02 3.40 9.88
CA LEU A 24 11.05 2.43 10.36
C LEU A 24 11.68 1.03 10.38
N ALA A 25 11.56 0.34 11.52
CA ALA A 25 12.12 -1.00 11.71
C ALA A 25 13.63 -1.12 11.39
N GLY A 26 14.40 -0.03 11.55
CA GLY A 26 15.83 0.01 11.26
C GLY A 26 16.19 0.28 9.80
N TYR A 27 15.22 0.68 8.97
CA TYR A 27 15.43 1.02 7.57
C TYR A 27 15.01 2.46 7.28
N THR A 28 15.78 3.13 6.43
CA THR A 28 15.41 4.43 5.83
C THR A 28 14.42 4.21 4.69
N LEU A 29 13.15 4.49 4.92
CA LEU A 29 12.03 4.28 3.98
C LEU A 29 11.36 5.59 3.56
N ALA A 30 10.77 5.61 2.38
CA ALA A 30 9.99 6.75 1.88
C ALA A 30 8.53 6.60 2.28
N ALA A 31 7.91 7.63 2.86
CA ALA A 31 6.48 7.65 3.16
C ALA A 31 5.94 9.08 3.11
N PRO A 32 4.60 9.27 3.03
CA PRO A 32 3.99 10.57 3.24
C PRO A 32 4.41 11.15 4.60
N ARG A 33 4.58 12.47 4.70
CA ARG A 33 4.97 13.15 5.95
C ARG A 33 4.00 12.81 7.08
N SER A 34 2.70 12.76 6.80
CA SER A 34 1.68 12.42 7.80
C SER A 34 1.93 11.05 8.45
N PHE A 35 2.51 10.08 7.74
CA PHE A 35 2.85 8.76 8.32
C PHE A 35 3.88 8.90 9.46
N TRP A 36 4.83 9.82 9.32
CA TRP A 36 5.89 10.03 10.30
C TRP A 36 5.41 10.86 11.50
N GLU A 37 4.54 11.83 11.23
CA GLU A 37 3.99 12.74 12.25
C GLU A 37 2.88 12.09 13.07
N THR A 38 2.22 11.06 12.53
CA THR A 38 1.16 10.33 13.23
C THR A 38 1.71 9.44 14.35
N SER A 39 0.99 9.38 15.46
CA SER A 39 1.32 8.49 16.58
C SER A 39 1.33 7.01 16.15
N LYS A 40 1.97 6.16 16.94
CA LYS A 40 2.05 4.72 16.62
C LYS A 40 0.69 4.04 16.76
N GLU A 41 -0.10 4.51 17.72
CA GLU A 41 -1.42 4.01 18.07
C GLU A 41 -2.38 4.20 16.89
N ILE A 42 -2.45 5.44 16.37
CA ILE A 42 -3.30 5.75 15.21
C ILE A 42 -2.82 5.00 13.96
N ARG A 43 -1.50 4.90 13.74
CA ARG A 43 -0.97 4.10 12.63
C ARG A 43 -1.41 2.65 12.71
N SER A 44 -1.38 2.04 13.90
CA SER A 44 -1.77 0.64 14.10
C SER A 44 -3.26 0.36 13.89
N GLU A 45 -4.11 1.40 13.95
CA GLU A 45 -5.55 1.28 13.68
C GLU A 45 -5.88 1.36 12.19
N VAL A 46 -4.98 1.91 11.38
CA VAL A 46 -5.19 2.19 9.94
C VAL A 46 -4.45 1.19 9.05
N VAL A 47 -3.30 0.68 9.49
CA VAL A 47 -2.50 -0.29 8.73
C VAL A 47 -2.93 -1.73 9.06
N ASN A 48 -3.26 -2.52 8.05
CA ASN A 48 -3.75 -3.89 8.21
C ASN A 48 -2.68 -4.96 7.91
N GLY A 49 -1.46 -4.58 7.52
CA GLY A 49 -0.36 -5.52 7.26
C GLY A 49 -0.01 -5.59 5.78
N CYS A 50 0.54 -6.71 5.27
CA CYS A 50 0.85 -6.84 3.83
C CYS A 50 -0.34 -7.25 2.94
N GLY A 51 -1.57 -7.01 3.38
CA GLY A 51 -2.77 -7.25 2.59
C GLY A 51 -4.04 -6.77 3.30
N PRO A 52 -5.18 -6.71 2.59
CA PRO A 52 -6.49 -6.39 3.17
C PRO A 52 -7.04 -7.47 4.13
N GLY A 53 -6.23 -8.43 4.58
CA GLY A 53 -6.67 -9.64 5.26
C GLY A 53 -7.17 -10.72 4.29
N GLY A 54 -7.09 -11.99 4.71
CA GLY A 54 -7.68 -13.12 3.96
C GLY A 54 -6.89 -13.49 2.69
N LEU A 55 -7.56 -13.46 1.52
CA LEU A 55 -6.93 -13.80 0.24
C LEU A 55 -5.80 -12.82 -0.16
N GLY A 56 -5.84 -11.58 0.34
CA GLY A 56 -4.80 -10.58 0.12
C GLY A 56 -3.45 -10.95 0.74
N ASP A 57 -3.48 -11.46 1.98
CA ASP A 57 -2.28 -11.92 2.71
C ASP A 57 -1.63 -13.14 2.03
N PHE A 58 -2.43 -13.94 1.32
CA PHE A 58 -1.95 -15.06 0.51
C PHE A 58 -1.25 -14.58 -0.78
N MET A 59 -1.70 -13.47 -1.37
CA MET A 59 -1.12 -12.90 -2.59
C MET A 59 0.18 -12.14 -2.31
N VAL A 60 0.25 -11.41 -1.20
CA VAL A 60 1.43 -10.64 -0.79
C VAL A 60 1.81 -11.01 0.66
N PRO A 61 2.56 -12.11 0.84
CA PRO A 61 3.09 -12.47 2.14
C PRO A 61 3.94 -11.37 2.78
N ASP A 62 3.88 -11.28 4.10
CA ASP A 62 4.71 -10.40 4.95
C ASP A 62 6.23 -10.60 4.79
N THR A 63 6.64 -11.66 4.09
CA THR A 63 8.04 -12.00 3.90
C THR A 63 8.41 -12.27 2.44
N VAL A 64 9.65 -11.91 2.10
CA VAL A 64 10.32 -12.23 0.85
C VAL A 64 11.57 -13.05 1.17
N TYR A 65 11.47 -14.38 1.06
CA TYR A 65 12.56 -15.30 1.40
C TYR A 65 13.21 -14.97 2.76
N PHE A 66 12.39 -15.01 3.81
CA PHE A 66 12.74 -14.74 5.22
C PHE A 66 13.06 -13.27 5.57
N VAL A 67 12.98 -12.33 4.61
CA VAL A 67 13.05 -10.89 4.90
C VAL A 67 11.65 -10.36 5.14
N SER A 68 11.42 -9.76 6.30
CA SER A 68 10.15 -9.09 6.61
C SER A 68 10.01 -7.81 5.79
N ILE A 69 8.89 -7.66 5.08
CA ILE A 69 8.54 -6.44 4.35
C ILE A 69 7.39 -5.65 5.00
N LYS A 70 7.01 -6.02 6.23
CA LYS A 70 5.91 -5.39 6.98
C LYS A 70 5.99 -3.87 7.03
N ALA A 71 7.20 -3.33 7.21
CA ALA A 71 7.42 -1.88 7.24
C ALA A 71 7.02 -1.20 5.92
N ALA A 72 7.29 -1.83 4.77
CA ALA A 72 6.88 -1.31 3.46
C ALA A 72 5.37 -1.39 3.28
N CYS A 73 4.72 -2.44 3.79
CA CYS A 73 3.29 -2.63 3.71
C CYS A 73 2.50 -1.63 4.57
N MET A 74 2.95 -1.37 5.80
CA MET A 74 2.34 -0.34 6.65
C MET A 74 2.33 1.05 5.97
N ILE A 75 3.41 1.39 5.28
CA ILE A 75 3.48 2.64 4.51
C ILE A 75 2.52 2.58 3.31
N HIS A 76 2.42 1.44 2.63
CA HIS A 76 1.53 1.26 1.48
C HIS A 76 0.05 1.43 1.85
N ASP A 77 -0.39 0.80 2.94
CA ASP A 77 -1.74 0.97 3.49
C ASP A 77 -2.05 2.43 3.82
N TRP A 78 -1.10 3.12 4.45
CA TRP A 78 -1.24 4.54 4.76
C TRP A 78 -1.35 5.39 3.51
N CYS A 79 -0.52 5.14 2.49
CA CYS A 79 -0.62 5.83 1.21
C CYS A 79 -1.99 5.65 0.56
N PHE A 80 -2.64 4.49 0.73
CA PHE A 80 -4.01 4.29 0.24
C PHE A 80 -5.05 5.12 0.99
N THR A 81 -4.84 5.44 2.27
CA THR A 81 -5.71 6.37 3.00
C THR A 81 -5.48 7.83 2.68
N VAL A 82 -4.25 8.19 2.29
CA VAL A 82 -3.83 9.58 2.05
C VAL A 82 -3.93 9.96 0.59
N PHE A 83 -3.85 9.04 -0.36
CA PHE A 83 -3.96 9.38 -1.77
C PHE A 83 -5.20 8.76 -2.36
N ASN A 84 -6.13 9.60 -2.78
CA ASN A 84 -7.45 9.21 -3.28
C ASN A 84 -7.60 9.55 -4.77
N SER A 85 -6.67 9.10 -5.61
CA SER A 85 -6.69 9.32 -7.06
C SER A 85 -5.94 8.22 -7.79
N GLU A 86 -6.16 8.05 -9.11
CA GLU A 86 -5.38 7.06 -9.88
C GLU A 86 -3.87 7.38 -9.85
N ALA A 87 -3.51 8.66 -9.87
CA ALA A 87 -2.12 9.08 -9.68
C ALA A 87 -1.60 8.66 -8.29
N GLY A 88 -2.43 8.83 -7.26
CA GLY A 88 -2.19 8.36 -5.90
C GLY A 88 -1.97 6.86 -5.79
N PHE A 89 -2.82 6.05 -6.44
CA PHE A 89 -2.67 4.59 -6.50
C PHE A 89 -1.34 4.18 -7.13
N LYS A 90 -0.97 4.80 -8.26
CA LYS A 90 0.32 4.54 -8.94
C LYS A 90 1.51 4.94 -8.06
N LEU A 91 1.44 6.11 -7.43
CA LEU A 91 2.48 6.61 -6.51
C LEU A 91 2.65 5.69 -5.30
N SER A 92 1.54 5.28 -4.68
CA SER A 92 1.52 4.37 -3.52
C SER A 92 2.20 3.05 -3.85
N ASN A 93 1.87 2.45 -5.00
CA ASN A 93 2.46 1.18 -5.43
C ASN A 93 3.96 1.33 -5.77
N GLN A 94 4.36 2.48 -6.33
CA GLN A 94 5.77 2.76 -6.60
C GLN A 94 6.58 2.92 -5.29
N ILE A 95 6.05 3.65 -4.31
CA ILE A 95 6.65 3.77 -2.98
C ILE A 95 6.80 2.40 -2.32
N PHE A 96 5.77 1.54 -2.44
CA PHE A 96 5.82 0.18 -1.92
C PHE A 96 6.97 -0.65 -2.54
N LEU A 97 7.10 -0.59 -3.88
CA LEU A 97 8.21 -1.23 -4.59
C LEU A 97 9.57 -0.73 -4.10
N ASP A 98 9.75 0.58 -4.00
CA ASP A 98 11.04 1.17 -3.64
C ASP A 98 11.42 0.83 -2.19
N ASN A 99 10.45 0.85 -1.26
CA ASN A 99 10.67 0.46 0.13
C ASN A 99 11.01 -1.04 0.27
N MET A 100 10.29 -1.92 -0.42
CA MET A 100 10.66 -3.35 -0.44
C MET A 100 12.09 -3.57 -0.96
N GLN A 101 12.48 -2.84 -2.01
CA GLN A 101 13.85 -2.92 -2.54
C GLN A 101 14.89 -2.41 -1.53
N ARG A 102 14.62 -1.32 -0.80
CA ARG A 102 15.51 -0.81 0.26
C ARG A 102 15.73 -1.85 1.35
N ILE A 103 14.65 -2.45 1.85
CA ILE A 103 14.71 -3.51 2.87
C ILE A 103 15.51 -4.70 2.36
N VAL A 104 15.15 -5.25 1.20
CA VAL A 104 15.85 -6.42 0.62
C VAL A 104 17.33 -6.11 0.38
N ARG A 105 17.67 -4.89 -0.04
CA ARG A 105 19.06 -4.48 -0.27
C ARG A 105 19.86 -4.39 1.03
N ALA A 106 19.24 -3.93 2.11
CA ALA A 106 19.87 -3.88 3.43
C ALA A 106 20.11 -5.28 4.01
N GLU A 107 19.16 -6.20 3.81
CA GLU A 107 19.17 -7.55 4.41
C GLU A 107 19.90 -8.63 3.61
N THR A 108 20.46 -8.27 2.43
CA THR A 108 21.02 -9.29 1.52
C THR A 108 22.42 -8.93 1.05
N TYR A 109 23.42 -9.61 1.58
CA TYR A 109 24.80 -9.46 1.11
C TYR A 109 25.10 -10.32 -0.13
N ASN A 110 24.46 -11.49 -0.25
CA ASN A 110 24.70 -12.41 -1.36
C ASN A 110 23.97 -11.95 -2.64
N LYS A 111 24.72 -11.73 -3.73
CA LYS A 111 24.19 -11.20 -5.01
C LYS A 111 23.17 -12.13 -5.69
N LEU A 112 23.31 -13.45 -5.57
CA LEU A 112 22.35 -14.40 -6.14
C LEU A 112 21.03 -14.35 -5.37
N LEU A 113 21.11 -14.43 -4.04
CA LEU A 113 19.93 -14.31 -3.18
C LEU A 113 19.25 -12.95 -3.34
N MET A 114 20.04 -11.88 -3.52
CA MET A 114 19.53 -10.53 -3.83
C MET A 114 18.70 -10.54 -5.11
N SER A 115 19.22 -11.13 -6.19
CA SER A 115 18.49 -11.22 -7.46
C SER A 115 17.16 -11.97 -7.30
N LEU A 116 17.18 -13.09 -6.57
CA LEU A 116 15.96 -13.87 -6.29
C LEU A 116 14.95 -13.06 -5.46
N ARG A 117 15.40 -12.39 -4.39
CA ARG A 117 14.54 -11.55 -3.54
C ARG A 117 13.96 -10.38 -4.33
N LEU A 118 14.75 -9.69 -5.15
CA LEU A 118 14.28 -8.60 -6.00
C LEU A 118 13.29 -9.08 -7.09
N ALA A 119 13.48 -10.27 -7.65
CA ALA A 119 12.52 -10.86 -8.57
C ALA A 119 11.18 -11.14 -7.88
N ARG A 120 11.20 -11.63 -6.63
CA ARG A 120 10.00 -11.84 -5.82
C ARG A 120 9.31 -10.52 -5.45
N VAL A 121 10.06 -9.48 -5.07
CA VAL A 121 9.54 -8.12 -4.83
C VAL A 121 8.79 -7.60 -6.07
N LYS A 122 9.35 -7.75 -7.27
CA LYS A 122 8.66 -7.36 -8.51
C LYS A 122 7.36 -8.13 -8.74
N LYS A 123 7.31 -9.41 -8.33
CA LYS A 123 6.08 -10.21 -8.40
C LYS A 123 5.00 -9.64 -7.47
N TYR A 124 5.35 -9.22 -6.26
CA TYR A 124 4.40 -8.61 -5.32
C TYR A 124 3.90 -7.27 -5.82
N TYR A 125 4.79 -6.42 -6.32
CA TYR A 125 4.40 -5.16 -6.96
C TYR A 125 3.38 -5.37 -8.09
N ARG A 126 3.61 -6.34 -8.99
CA ARG A 126 2.66 -6.67 -10.06
C ARG A 126 1.32 -7.14 -9.51
N ALA A 127 1.33 -8.00 -8.48
CA ALA A 127 0.09 -8.45 -7.84
C ALA A 127 -0.73 -7.27 -7.29
N VAL A 128 -0.09 -6.29 -6.64
CA VAL A 128 -0.77 -5.09 -6.15
C VAL A 128 -1.25 -4.19 -7.30
N GLN A 129 -0.51 -4.10 -8.41
CA GLN A 129 -0.98 -3.34 -9.58
C GLN A 129 -2.21 -3.99 -10.24
N ASP A 130 -2.20 -5.31 -10.39
CA ASP A 130 -3.22 -6.06 -11.13
C ASP A 130 -4.49 -6.25 -10.29
N PHE A 131 -4.33 -6.58 -9.00
CA PHE A 131 -5.45 -6.92 -8.10
C PHE A 131 -5.75 -5.83 -7.07
N GLY A 132 -4.76 -5.02 -6.69
CA GLY A 132 -4.93 -3.98 -5.68
C GLY A 132 -5.94 -2.90 -6.09
N ARG A 133 -6.18 -2.74 -7.40
CA ARG A 133 -7.28 -1.92 -7.91
C ARG A 133 -8.60 -2.34 -7.27
N VAL A 134 -8.97 -3.62 -7.30
CA VAL A 134 -10.26 -4.11 -6.78
C VAL A 134 -10.50 -3.65 -5.34
N PHE A 135 -9.49 -3.74 -4.48
CA PHE A 135 -9.56 -3.32 -3.08
C PHE A 135 -9.50 -1.81 -2.89
N TYR A 136 -8.71 -1.12 -3.73
CA TYR A 136 -8.60 0.33 -3.71
C TYR A 136 -9.91 1.01 -4.14
N TYR A 137 -10.61 0.46 -5.13
CA TYR A 137 -11.92 0.94 -5.57
C TYR A 137 -13.00 0.72 -4.50
N ASP A 138 -13.03 -0.44 -3.85
CA ASP A 138 -14.01 -0.75 -2.79
C ASP A 138 -13.85 0.17 -1.57
N ALA A 139 -12.60 0.52 -1.23
CA ALA A 139 -12.31 1.49 -0.16
C ALA A 139 -12.65 2.95 -0.53
N HIS A 140 -12.80 3.25 -1.83
CA HIS A 140 -12.98 4.61 -2.35
C HIS A 140 -14.15 4.72 -3.33
N VAL A 141 -15.27 4.04 -3.03
CA VAL A 141 -16.51 4.05 -3.85
C VAL A 141 -16.96 5.47 -4.22
N ASP A 142 -16.77 6.44 -3.32
CA ASP A 142 -17.10 7.86 -3.52
C ASP A 142 -16.31 8.53 -4.66
N LEU A 143 -15.16 7.99 -5.11
CA LEU A 143 -14.40 8.55 -6.24
C LEU A 143 -15.04 8.27 -7.60
N TYR A 144 -15.81 7.18 -7.70
CA TYR A 144 -16.35 6.69 -8.96
C TYR A 144 -17.87 6.81 -9.03
N SER A 145 -18.51 7.45 -8.04
CA SER A 145 -19.93 7.78 -8.11
C SER A 145 -20.25 8.81 -9.20
N ASP A 146 -19.27 9.65 -9.58
CA ASP A 146 -19.40 10.64 -10.67
C ASP A 146 -18.93 10.13 -12.04
N GLU A 147 -18.20 9.02 -12.11
CA GLU A 147 -17.86 8.34 -13.36
C GLU A 147 -18.72 7.08 -13.52
N HIS A 148 -19.79 7.18 -14.32
CA HIS A 148 -20.65 6.08 -14.77
C HIS A 148 -19.89 5.00 -15.56
N LEU A 149 -18.98 4.25 -14.93
CA LEU A 149 -18.15 3.25 -15.59
C LEU A 149 -18.32 1.82 -15.07
N TYR A 150 -19.10 1.60 -14.00
CA TYR A 150 -19.26 0.26 -13.42
C TYR A 150 -20.67 -0.15 -12.98
N SER A 151 -21.74 0.51 -13.46
CA SER A 151 -23.09 -0.05 -13.33
C SER A 151 -23.35 -1.27 -14.26
N ASP A 152 -22.52 -1.46 -15.28
CA ASP A 152 -22.73 -2.49 -16.31
C ASP A 152 -21.96 -3.81 -16.10
N CYS A 153 -20.97 -3.85 -15.18
CA CYS A 153 -20.17 -5.06 -14.97
C CYS A 153 -20.78 -5.99 -13.90
N PHE A 154 -21.45 -5.44 -12.89
CA PHE A 154 -22.10 -6.24 -11.84
C PHE A 154 -23.49 -6.77 -12.22
N SER A 155 -24.14 -6.20 -13.24
CA SER A 155 -25.44 -6.69 -13.73
C SER A 155 -25.35 -7.95 -14.59
N ARG A 156 -24.14 -8.43 -14.92
CA ARG A 156 -23.90 -9.64 -15.74
C ARG A 156 -23.39 -10.85 -14.98
N VAL A 157 -23.23 -10.76 -13.66
CA VAL A 157 -22.87 -11.91 -12.81
C VAL A 157 -23.96 -12.10 -11.75
N SER A 158 -25.19 -12.38 -12.20
CA SER A 158 -26.19 -13.06 -11.37
C SER A 158 -26.11 -14.56 -11.65
N PRO A 159 -25.99 -15.44 -10.63
CA PRO A 159 -26.16 -16.86 -10.83
C PRO A 159 -27.66 -17.19 -10.95
N ARG A 160 -28.03 -17.66 -12.14
CA ARG A 160 -29.29 -18.29 -12.59
C ARG A 160 -30.42 -17.36 -12.99
#